data_AF-A0A927SLG5-F1
#
_entry.id   AF-A0A927SLG5-F1
#
_cell.length_a   1.000
_cell.length_b   1.000
_cell.length_c   1.000
_cell.angle_alpha   90.00
_cell.angle_beta   90.00
_cell.angle_gamma   90.00
#
_symmetry.space_group_name_H-M   'P 1'
#
loop_
_entity.id
_entity.type
_entity.pdbx_description
1 polymer ?
#
loop_
_entity_poly.entity_id
_entity_poly.type
_entity_poly.pdbx_seq_one_letter_code
_entity_poly.pdbx_strand_id
1 'polypeptide(L)' 'MYQDETLVCRDCGNEFVFSASEQAFFAEKGFQNK' A
#
# COMPACT_ATOMS: atom_id res chain seq x y z
N MET A 1 -12.36 -3.85 3.68
CA MET A 1 -11.69 -3.27 4.85
C MET A 1 -10.21 -3.35 4.60
N TYR A 2 -9.52 -2.22 4.59
CA TYR A 2 -8.07 -2.18 4.47
C TYR A 2 -7.44 -2.52 5.82
N GLN A 3 -6.30 -3.20 5.78
CA GLN A 3 -5.51 -3.58 6.96
C GLN A 3 -4.05 -3.26 6.66
N ASP A 4 -3.27 -2.97 7.69
CA ASP A 4 -1.84 -2.70 7.49
C ASP A 4 -1.17 -3.90 6.84
N GLU A 5 -0.45 -3.63 5.76
CA GLU A 5 0.25 -4.66 4.98
C GLU A 5 1.72 -4.30 4.89
N THR A 6 2.61 -5.25 5.19
CA THR A 6 4.04 -5.07 4.96
C THR A 6 4.35 -5.43 3.52
N LEU A 7 4.84 -4.45 2.77
CA LEU A 7 5.26 -4.61 1.38
C LEU A 7 6.78 -4.58 1.27
N VAL A 8 7.29 -5.30 0.27
CA VAL A 8 8.71 -5.29 -0.08
C VAL A 8 8.91 -4.37 -1.27
N CYS A 9 9.79 -3.37 -1.15
CA CYS A 9 10.14 -2.50 -2.26
C CYS A 9 10.80 -3.32 -3.38
N ARG A 10 10.26 -3.24 -4.60
CA ARG A 10 10.80 -3.97 -5.76
C ARG A 10 12.21 -3.54 -6.14
N ASP A 11 12.57 -2.28 -5.89
CA ASP A 11 13.86 -1.72 -6.30
C ASP A 11 14.97 -1.97 -5.28
N CYS A 12 14.67 -1.90 -3.98
CA CYS A 12 15.68 -2.02 -2.92
C CYS A 12 15.50 -3.22 -1.97
N GLY A 13 14.39 -3.95 -2.07
CA GLY A 13 14.12 -5.11 -1.21
C GLY A 13 13.77 -4.79 0.23
N ASN A 14 13.68 -3.51 0.60
CA ASN A 14 13.34 -3.12 1.96
C ASN A 14 11.85 -3.28 2.24
N GLU A 15 11.54 -3.73 3.44
CA GLU A 15 10.18 -3.81 3.95
C GLU A 15 9.67 -2.43 4.38
N PHE A 16 8.43 -2.11 4.04
CA PHE A 16 7.74 -0.93 4.51
C PHE A 16 6.28 -1.27 4.79
N VAL A 17 5.65 -0.51 5.69
CA VAL A 17 4.23 -0.70 6.03
C VAL A 17 3.40 0.15 5.09
N PHE A 18 2.52 -0.49 4.34
CA PHE A 18 1.45 0.13 3.59
C PHE A 18 0.19 0.13 4.45
N SER A 19 -0.04 1.23 5.16
CA SER A 19 -1.11 1.28 6.16
C SER A 19 -2.50 1.21 5.55
N ALA A 20 -3.49 0.79 6.36
CA ALA A 20 -4.90 0.80 5.96
C ALA A 20 -5.38 2.18 5.48
N SER A 21 -4.85 3.25 6.10
CA SER A 21 -5.16 4.64 5.75
C SER A 21 -4.59 5.04 4.39
N GLU A 22 -3.36 4.64 4.08
CA GLU A 22 -2.75 4.88 2.77
C GLU A 22 -3.47 4.10 1.68
N GLN A 23 -3.80 2.82 1.92
CA GLN A 23 -4.59 2.02 1.00
C GLN A 23 -5.94 2.67 0.66
N ALA A 24 -6.64 3.18 1.68
CA ALA A 24 -7.89 3.92 1.49
C ALA A 24 -7.67 5.18 0.65
N PHE A 25 -6.65 5.98 0.96
CA PHE A 25 -6.31 7.21 0.24
C PHE A 25 -6.03 6.95 -1.26
N PHE A 26 -5.22 5.93 -1.58
CA PHE A 26 -4.91 5.59 -2.97
C PHE A 26 -6.13 5.04 -3.72
N ALA A 27 -6.98 4.24 -3.05
CA ALA A 27 -8.22 3.75 -3.63
C ALA A 27 -9.22 4.88 -3.93
N GLU A 28 -9.36 5.86 -3.03
CA GLU A 28 -10.21 7.04 -3.25
C GLU A 28 -9.71 7.93 -4.41
N LYS A 29 -8.40 7.96 -4.64
CA LYS A 29 -7.79 8.68 -5.77
C LYS A 29 -7.89 7.95 -7.10
N GLY A 30 -8.47 6.75 -7.14
CA GLY A 30 -8.61 5.95 -8.36
C GLY A 30 -7.34 5.21 -8.76
N PHE A 31 -6.31 5.16 -7.90
CA PHE A 31 -5.13 4.33 -8.10
C PHE A 31 -5.42 2.88 -7.66
N GLN A 32 -6.38 2.24 -8.31
CA GLN A 32 -6.58 0.79 -8.20
C GLN A 32 -5.86 0.11 -9.36
N ASN A 33 -4.54 -0.07 -9.26
CA ASN A 33 -3.85 -1.05 -10.11
C ASN A 33 -3.89 -2.40 -9.38
N LYS A 34 -4.67 -3.32 -9.94
CA LYS A 34 -4.67 -4.74 -9.59
C LYS A 34 -3.58 -5.47 -10.36
#